data_AF-A0A4U0ZR89-F1
#
_entry.id   AF-A0A4U0ZR89-F1
#
_cell.length_a   1.000
_cell.length_b   1.000
_cell.length_c   1.000
_cell.angle_alpha   90.00
_cell.angle_beta   90.00
_cell.angle_gamma   90.00
#
_symmetry.space_group_name_H-M   'P 1'
#
loop_
_entity.id
_entity.type
_entity.pdbx_description
1 polymer ?
#
loop_
_entity_poly.entity_id
_entity_poly.type
_entity_poly.pdbx_seq_one_letter_code
_entity_poly.pdbx_strand_id
1 'polypeptide(L)'
;MTAKEKLEQQLWNIANTLRGKMGADDFRDYILGFIFYKYLSEKMHLYGDELLKPDGIAYGDIDEATEQGQEYLAAIQEEALESLGYFLKPSELFSEMAKRGNGGGKAKFILDE
;
A
#
# COMPACT_ATOMS: atom_id res chain seq x y z
N MET A 1 -3.08 30.81 -15.85
CA MET A 1 -2.95 29.52 -15.13
C MET A 1 -3.72 28.47 -15.86
N THR A 2 -2.99 27.53 -16.45
CA THR A 2 -3.50 26.31 -17.06
C THR A 2 -3.90 25.30 -15.99
N ALA A 3 -4.69 24.28 -16.34
CA ALA A 3 -5.09 23.22 -15.42
C ALA A 3 -3.88 22.48 -14.80
N LYS A 4 -2.79 22.35 -15.57
CA LYS A 4 -1.54 21.74 -15.13
C LYS A 4 -0.87 22.54 -14.01
N GLU A 5 -0.73 23.85 -14.19
CA GLU A 5 -0.13 24.73 -13.16
C GLU A 5 -0.95 24.73 -11.86
N LYS A 6 -2.29 24.64 -11.97
CA LYS A 6 -3.18 24.59 -10.80
C LYS A 6 -3.04 23.28 -10.02
N LEU A 7 -2.84 22.15 -10.72
CA LEU A 7 -2.58 20.85 -10.12
C LEU A 7 -1.22 20.81 -9.41
N GLU A 8 -0.17 21.29 -10.07
CA GLU A 8 1.18 21.39 -9.50
C GLU A 8 1.18 22.23 -8.23
N GLN A 9 0.45 23.35 -8.23
CA GLN A 9 0.33 24.23 -7.07
C GLN A 9 -0.46 23.60 -5.92
N GLN A 10 -1.53 22.84 -6.21
CA GLN A 10 -2.25 22.06 -5.20
C GLN A 10 -1.37 20.97 -4.58
N LEU A 11 -0.64 20.20 -5.40
CA LEU A 11 0.31 19.20 -4.92
C LEU A 11 1.40 19.83 -4.05
N TRP A 12 1.92 20.99 -4.45
CA TRP A 12 2.91 21.73 -3.68
C TRP A 12 2.36 22.24 -2.33
N ASN A 13 1.12 22.69 -2.29
CA ASN A 13 0.45 23.12 -1.05
C ASN A 13 0.19 21.94 -0.11
N ILE A 14 -0.23 20.79 -0.65
CA ILE A 14 -0.43 19.55 0.13
C ILE A 14 0.91 19.08 0.71
N ALA A 15 1.97 19.06 -0.10
CA ALA A 15 3.31 18.69 0.35
C ALA A 15 3.83 19.64 1.45
N ASN A 16 3.62 20.95 1.33
CA ASN A 16 3.99 21.89 2.40
C ASN A 16 3.22 21.68 3.69
N THR A 17 1.93 21.35 3.58
CA THR A 17 1.08 21.06 4.73
C THR A 17 1.54 19.77 5.43
N LEU A 18 1.90 18.73 4.66
CA LEU A 18 2.38 17.45 5.16
C LEU A 18 3.79 17.51 5.73
N ARG A 19 4.68 18.34 5.15
CA ARG A 19 6.07 18.49 5.59
C ARG A 19 6.18 18.99 7.04
N GLY A 20 5.20 19.76 7.53
CA GLY A 20 5.19 20.25 8.91
C GLY A 20 6.52 20.95 9.29
N LYS A 21 7.23 20.42 10.30
CA LYS A 21 8.55 20.92 10.75
C LYS A 21 9.76 20.19 10.13
N MET A 22 9.55 19.23 9.23
CA MET A 22 10.65 18.44 8.65
C MET A 22 11.42 19.22 7.59
N GLY A 23 12.72 18.93 7.47
CA GLY A 23 13.56 19.42 6.37
C GLY A 23 13.04 18.94 5.02
N ALA A 24 13.36 19.68 3.95
CA ALA A 24 12.94 19.30 2.59
C ALA A 24 13.58 17.98 2.13
N ASP A 25 14.81 17.69 2.58
CA ASP A 25 15.51 16.45 2.26
C ASP A 25 14.93 15.27 3.07
N ASP A 26 14.65 15.44 4.36
CA ASP A 26 13.96 14.42 5.18
C ASP A 26 12.60 14.05 4.56
N PHE A 27 11.77 15.05 4.24
CA PHE A 27 10.46 14.82 3.63
C PHE A 27 10.58 14.08 2.29
N ARG A 28 11.61 14.37 1.48
CA ARG A 28 11.87 13.67 0.21
C ARG A 28 12.15 12.18 0.45
N ASP A 29 12.97 11.86 1.43
CA ASP A 29 13.35 10.48 1.72
C ASP A 29 12.15 9.67 2.25
N TYR A 30 11.34 10.26 3.14
CA TYR A 30 10.12 9.61 3.64
C TYR A 30 9.05 9.45 2.55
N ILE A 31 8.77 10.50 1.77
CA ILE A 31 7.71 10.42 0.76
C ILE A 31 8.07 9.44 -0.35
N LEU A 32 9.35 9.32 -0.71
CA LEU A 32 9.81 8.35 -1.70
C LEU A 32 9.56 6.91 -1.22
N GLY A 33 9.85 6.62 0.05
CA GLY A 33 9.52 5.33 0.66
C GLY A 33 8.02 5.01 0.61
N PHE A 34 7.17 5.99 0.94
CA PHE A 34 5.71 5.82 0.84
C PHE A 34 5.21 5.61 -0.59
N ILE A 35 5.74 6.36 -1.56
CA ILE A 35 5.39 6.20 -2.98
C ILE A 35 5.84 4.83 -3.48
N PHE A 36 7.05 4.40 -3.11
CA PHE A 36 7.57 3.10 -3.49
C PHE A 36 6.74 1.96 -2.90
N TYR A 37 6.41 2.04 -1.60
CA TYR A 37 5.55 1.06 -0.96
C TYR A 37 4.13 1.01 -1.56
N LYS A 38 3.54 2.17 -1.88
CA LYS A 38 2.26 2.22 -2.63
C LYS A 38 2.38 1.48 -3.96
N TYR A 39 3.46 1.71 -4.71
CA TYR A 39 3.70 1.04 -5.99
C TYR A 39 3.82 -0.49 -5.83
N LEU A 40 4.61 -0.97 -4.87
CA LEU A 40 4.74 -2.41 -4.61
C LEU A 40 3.41 -3.02 -4.18
N SER A 41 2.67 -2.34 -3.31
CA SER A 41 1.36 -2.81 -2.86
C SER A 41 0.34 -2.88 -4.00
N GLU A 42 0.26 -1.88 -4.86
CA GLU A 42 -0.66 -1.91 -6.01
C GLU A 42 -0.29 -3.04 -6.97
N LYS A 43 1.00 -3.25 -7.21
CA LYS A 43 1.47 -4.34 -8.07
C LYS A 43 1.16 -5.71 -7.46
N MET A 44 1.33 -5.90 -6.15
CA MET A 44 0.95 -7.14 -5.46
C MET A 44 -0.55 -7.39 -5.51
N HIS A 45 -1.37 -6.37 -5.28
CA HIS A 45 -2.83 -6.50 -5.35
C HIS A 45 -3.28 -6.96 -6.74
N LEU A 46 -2.77 -6.33 -7.80
CA LEU A 46 -3.11 -6.70 -9.18
C LEU A 46 -2.65 -8.12 -9.51
N TYR A 47 -1.44 -8.49 -9.08
CA TYR A 47 -0.90 -9.82 -9.32
C TYR A 47 -1.70 -10.91 -8.60
N GLY A 48 -2.05 -10.68 -7.33
CA GLY A 48 -2.90 -11.59 -6.56
C GLY A 48 -4.30 -11.75 -7.17
N ASP A 49 -4.92 -10.65 -7.63
CA ASP A 49 -6.20 -10.70 -8.34
C ASP A 49 -6.11 -11.47 -9.66
N GLU A 50 -5.00 -11.37 -10.39
CA GLU A 50 -4.79 -12.14 -11.61
C GLU A 50 -4.69 -13.64 -11.34
N LEU A 51 -4.00 -14.03 -10.26
CA LEU A 51 -3.88 -15.44 -9.84
C LEU A 51 -5.22 -16.02 -9.37
N LEU A 52 -6.03 -15.24 -8.64
CA LEU A 52 -7.31 -15.67 -8.07
C LEU A 52 -8.51 -15.46 -9.00
N LYS A 53 -8.29 -14.87 -10.18
CA LYS A 53 -9.31 -14.67 -11.20
C LYS A 53 -10.11 -15.94 -11.55
N PRO A 54 -9.52 -17.16 -11.61
CA PRO A 54 -10.27 -18.39 -11.84
C PRO A 54 -11.24 -18.74 -10.72
N ASP A 55 -10.88 -18.42 -9.48
CA ASP A 55 -11.69 -18.67 -8.28
C ASP A 55 -12.74 -17.57 -8.05
N GLY A 56 -12.62 -16.43 -8.75
CA GLY A 56 -13.52 -15.29 -8.62
C GLY A 56 -13.38 -14.56 -7.28
N ILE A 57 -12.23 -14.73 -6.61
CA ILE A 57 -11.91 -14.13 -5.32
C ILE A 57 -11.01 -12.91 -5.56
N ALA A 58 -11.29 -11.80 -4.89
CA ALA A 58 -10.37 -10.67 -4.86
C ALA A 58 -9.28 -10.92 -3.82
N TYR A 59 -8.03 -10.59 -4.14
CA TYR A 59 -6.90 -10.80 -3.25
C TYR A 59 -7.07 -10.09 -1.90
N GLY A 60 -7.62 -8.87 -1.94
CA GLY A 60 -7.89 -8.07 -0.74
C GLY A 60 -8.97 -8.65 0.18
N ASP A 61 -9.79 -9.59 -0.29
CA ASP A 61 -10.90 -10.20 0.47
C ASP A 61 -10.52 -11.55 1.10
N ILE A 62 -9.29 -12.03 0.91
CA ILE A 62 -8.82 -13.26 1.54
C ILE A 62 -8.75 -13.08 3.07
N ASP A 63 -9.44 -13.97 3.79
CA ASP A 63 -9.38 -14.02 5.25
C ASP A 63 -8.13 -14.79 5.72
N GLU A 64 -7.11 -14.05 6.16
CA GLU A 64 -5.84 -14.57 6.66
C GLU A 64 -5.98 -15.45 7.93
N ALA A 65 -7.10 -15.39 8.63
CA ALA A 65 -7.35 -16.18 9.84
C ALA A 65 -7.92 -17.58 9.54
N THR A 66 -8.40 -17.80 8.31
CA THR A 66 -8.96 -19.10 7.90
C THR A 66 -7.90 -20.02 7.35
N GLU A 67 -8.07 -21.33 7.53
CA GLU A 67 -7.16 -22.34 6.98
C GLU A 67 -7.11 -22.27 5.44
N GLN A 68 -8.26 -22.09 4.80
CA GLN A 68 -8.35 -21.88 3.34
C GLN A 68 -7.60 -20.63 2.89
N GLY A 69 -7.77 -19.50 3.60
CA GLY A 69 -7.05 -18.27 3.27
C GLY A 69 -5.54 -18.43 3.40
N GLN A 70 -5.06 -19.19 4.40
CA GLN A 70 -3.64 -19.50 4.55
C GLN A 70 -3.09 -20.37 3.41
N GLU A 71 -3.86 -21.34 2.92
CA GLU A 71 -3.48 -22.13 1.74
C GLU A 71 -3.36 -21.27 0.49
N TYR A 72 -4.35 -20.40 0.22
CA TYR A 72 -4.29 -19.45 -0.89
C TYR A 72 -3.07 -18.53 -0.79
N LEU A 73 -2.82 -17.98 0.40
CA LEU A 73 -1.69 -17.07 0.62
C LEU A 73 -0.35 -17.77 0.47
N ALA A 74 -0.22 -19.03 0.89
CA ALA A 74 1.00 -19.80 0.69
C ALA A 74 1.30 -20.02 -0.80
N ALA A 75 0.30 -20.40 -1.59
CA ALA A 75 0.44 -20.58 -3.03
C ALA A 75 0.79 -19.26 -3.73
N ILE A 76 0.07 -18.17 -3.40
CA ILE A 76 0.35 -16.85 -3.97
C ILE A 76 1.72 -16.33 -3.56
N GLN A 77 2.15 -16.61 -2.32
CA GLN A 77 3.46 -16.19 -1.82
C GLN A 77 4.60 -16.83 -2.64
N GLU A 78 4.50 -18.12 -2.95
CA GLU A 78 5.51 -18.81 -3.77
C GLU A 78 5.62 -18.16 -5.16
N GLU A 79 4.49 -18.01 -5.85
CA GLU A 79 4.42 -17.39 -7.18
C GLU A 79 4.87 -15.93 -7.19
N ALA A 80 4.47 -15.15 -6.17
CA ALA A 80 4.85 -13.75 -6.03
C ALA A 80 6.34 -13.59 -5.73
N LEU A 81 6.93 -14.46 -4.92
CA LEU A 81 8.38 -14.42 -4.66
C LEU A 81 9.18 -14.76 -5.93
N GLU A 82 8.70 -15.68 -6.77
CA GLU A 82 9.36 -16.00 -8.03
C GLU A 82 9.19 -14.88 -9.08
N SER A 83 7.97 -14.36 -9.24
CA SER A 83 7.64 -13.40 -10.31
C SER A 83 7.95 -11.94 -9.95
N LEU A 84 7.72 -11.56 -8.70
CA LEU A 84 7.84 -10.17 -8.22
C LEU A 84 9.08 -9.96 -7.33
N GLY A 85 9.59 -11.00 -6.68
CA GLY A 85 10.72 -10.93 -5.74
C GLY A 85 10.35 -10.42 -4.35
N TYR A 86 9.06 -10.25 -4.06
CA TYR A 86 8.52 -9.84 -2.77
C TYR A 86 7.07 -10.32 -2.63
N PHE A 87 6.57 -10.32 -1.40
CA PHE A 87 5.19 -10.68 -1.08
C PHE A 87 4.64 -9.73 -0.02
N LEU A 88 3.39 -9.31 -0.18
CA LEU A 88 2.66 -8.51 0.81
C LEU A 88 1.30 -9.16 1.03
N LYS A 89 0.95 -9.40 2.29
CA LYS A 89 -0.36 -9.93 2.64
C LYS A 89 -1.48 -8.92 2.35
N PRO A 90 -2.75 -9.37 2.22
CA PRO A 90 -3.89 -8.47 2.07
C PRO A 90 -3.93 -7.37 3.13
N SER A 91 -3.67 -7.72 4.40
CA SER A 91 -3.62 -6.79 5.54
C SER A 91 -2.44 -5.81 5.54
N GLU A 92 -1.44 -6.05 4.69
CA GLU A 92 -0.22 -5.26 4.49
C GLU A 92 -0.28 -4.44 3.19
N LEU A 93 -1.44 -4.38 2.52
CA LEU A 93 -1.60 -3.51 1.36
C LEU A 93 -1.73 -2.04 1.79
N PHE A 94 -1.32 -1.14 0.90
CA PHE A 94 -1.40 0.30 1.07
C PHE A 94 -2.84 0.76 1.32
N SER A 95 -3.83 0.09 0.70
CA SER A 95 -5.26 0.32 0.96
C SER A 95 -5.62 0.13 2.43
N GLU A 96 -5.09 -0.92 3.06
CA GLU A 96 -5.31 -1.21 4.48
C GLU A 96 -4.58 -0.23 5.39
N MET A 97 -3.34 0.14 5.05
CA MET A 97 -2.61 1.19 5.76
C MET A 97 -3.35 2.53 5.69
N ALA A 98 -3.86 2.90 4.52
CA ALA A 98 -4.64 4.13 4.33
C ALA A 98 -5.97 4.10 5.10
N LYS A 99 -6.69 2.97 5.11
CA LYS A 99 -7.90 2.78 5.93
C LYS A 99 -7.61 2.98 7.42
N ARG A 100 -6.55 2.36 7.94
CA ARG A 100 -6.12 2.50 9.35
C ARG A 100 -5.73 3.95 9.68
N GLY A 101 -5.00 4.61 8.78
CA GLY A 101 -4.59 6.01 8.93
C GLY A 101 -5.78 6.98 8.97
N ASN A 102 -6.86 6.69 8.22
CA ASN A 102 -8.08 7.51 8.22
C ASN A 102 -9.00 7.26 9.44
N GLY A 103 -8.68 6.27 10.28
CA GLY A 103 -9.44 5.92 11.49
C GLY A 103 -9.28 6.88 12.68
N GLY A 104 -8.70 8.06 12.48
CA GLY A 104 -8.61 9.11 13.50
C GLY A 104 -7.72 8.77 14.71
N GLY A 105 -6.62 8.02 14.49
CA GLY A 105 -5.63 7.75 15.54
C GLY A 105 -5.99 6.67 16.56
N LYS A 106 -7.06 5.90 16.34
CA LYS A 106 -7.42 4.74 17.19
C LYS A 106 -6.77 3.41 16.76
N ALA A 107 -6.18 3.36 15.57
CA ALA A 107 -5.50 2.18 15.07
C ALA A 107 -4.03 2.18 15.54
N LYS A 108 -3.60 1.08 16.16
CA LYS A 108 -2.20 0.81 16.54
C LYS A 108 -1.33 0.92 15.29
N PHE A 109 -0.55 2.00 15.19
CA PHE A 109 0.39 2.21 14.08
C PHE A 109 1.54 1.19 14.18
N ILE A 110 2.13 0.83 13.04
CA ILE A 110 3.14 -0.23 12.86
C ILE A 110 4.46 0.02 13.64
N LEU A 111 4.55 1.10 14.42
CA LEU A 111 5.77 1.55 15.11
C LEU A 111 5.67 1.42 16.64
N ASP A 112 5.11 0.32 17.14
CA ASP A 112 5.30 -0.09 18.54
C ASP A 112 6.38 -1.19 18.58
N GLU A 113 7.63 -0.78 18.82
CA GLU A 113 8.57 -1.51 19.68
C GLU A 113 8.81 -0.69 20.95
#